data_AF-A0A381WXR5-F1
#
_entry.id   AF-A0A381WXR5-F1
#
_cell.length_a   1.000
_cell.length_b   1.000
_cell.length_c   1.000
_cell.angle_alpha   90.00
_cell.angle_beta   90.00
_cell.angle_gamma   90.00
#
_symmetry.space_group_name_H-M   'P 1'
#
loop_
_entity.id
_entity.type
_entity.pdbx_description
1 polymer ?
#
loop_
_entity_poly.entity_id
_entity_poly.type
_entity_poly.pdbx_seq_one_letter_code
_entity_poly.pdbx_strand_id
1 'polypeptide(L)' 'EDSIEGLIHVTELTSAVIAHPREVVSEGTTVKVRILRIEADRKRLGLSLKQSEEEFGEQVFTADE' A
#
# COMPACT_ATOMS: atom_id res chain seq x y z
N GLU A 1 -11.25 17.70 -10.30
CA GLU A 1 -11.17 16.43 -9.56
C GLU A 1 -9.91 16.45 -8.71
N ASP A 2 -10.07 16.58 -7.40
CA ASP A 2 -8.98 16.65 -6.44
C ASP A 2 -8.46 15.25 -6.12
N SER A 3 -7.72 14.66 -7.06
CA SER A 3 -7.07 13.37 -6.84
C SER A 3 -5.89 13.54 -5.89
N ILE A 4 -5.93 12.81 -4.77
CA ILE A 4 -4.83 12.74 -3.80
C ILE A 4 -3.91 11.61 -4.22
N GLU A 5 -2.61 11.89 -4.29
CA GLU A 5 -1.62 10.88 -4.70
C GLU A 5 -1.05 10.18 -3.45
N GLY A 6 -1.15 8.85 -3.45
CA GLY A 6 -0.56 8.00 -2.43
C GLY A 6 0.78 7.44 -2.90
N LEU A 7 1.82 7.54 -2.08
CA LEU A 7 3.17 7.08 -2.40
C LEU A 7 3.63 6.08 -1.34
N ILE A 8 3.96 4.87 -1.80
CA ILE A 8 4.50 3.79 -0.97
C ILE A 8 5.99 3.65 -1.32
N HIS A 9 6.85 3.63 -0.31
CA HIS A 9 8.27 3.38 -0.52
C HIS A 9 8.51 1.86 -0.71
N VAL A 10 9.50 1.46 -1.50
CA VAL A 10 9.77 0.03 -1.78
C VAL A 10 10.05 -0.77 -0.50
N THR A 11 10.66 -0.17 0.50
CA THR A 11 10.92 -0.79 1.82
C THR A 11 9.66 -0.91 2.69
N GLU A 12 8.57 -0.25 2.28
CA GLU A 12 7.26 -0.27 2.95
C GLU A 12 6.28 -1.19 2.22
N LEU A 13 6.64 -1.76 1.07
CA LEU A 13 5.82 -2.73 0.36
C LEU A 13 5.76 -4.07 1.08
N THR A 14 6.90 -4.57 1.56
CA THR A 14 6.96 -5.83 2.31
C THR A 14 8.23 -5.87 3.16
N SER A 15 8.23 -6.70 4.19
CA SER A 15 9.43 -7.01 5.00
C SER A 15 10.34 -8.04 4.32
N ALA A 16 9.85 -8.72 3.27
CA ALA A 16 10.62 -9.69 2.51
C ALA A 16 11.51 -9.04 1.44
N VAL A 17 12.60 -9.72 1.07
CA VAL A 17 13.41 -9.31 -0.09
C VAL A 17 12.66 -9.72 -1.35
N ILE A 18 12.13 -8.73 -2.07
CA ILE A 18 11.48 -8.93 -3.37
C ILE A 18 12.37 -8.41 -4.50
N ALA A 19 12.34 -9.11 -5.64
CA ALA A 19 13.06 -8.68 -6.84
C ALA A 19 12.23 -7.65 -7.61
N HIS A 20 10.91 -7.83 -7.65
CA HIS A 20 10.01 -6.94 -8.36
C HIS A 20 8.78 -6.55 -7.54
N PRO A 21 8.40 -5.25 -7.49
CA PRO A 21 7.21 -4.79 -6.77
C PRO A 21 5.90 -5.39 -7.33
N ARG A 22 5.91 -5.85 -8.59
CA ARG A 22 4.77 -6.54 -9.20
C ARG A 22 4.43 -7.87 -8.54
N GLU A 23 5.36 -8.47 -7.79
CA GLU A 23 5.12 -9.73 -7.07
C GLU A 23 4.24 -9.53 -5.83
N VAL A 24 4.24 -8.32 -5.25
CA VAL A 24 3.48 -7.98 -4.05
C VAL A 24 2.24 -7.14 -4.35
N VAL A 25 2.26 -6.34 -5.43
CA VAL A 25 1.13 -5.51 -5.83
C VAL A 25 0.88 -5.61 -7.32
N SER A 26 -0.39 -5.65 -7.72
CA SER A 26 -0.81 -5.66 -9.11
C SER A 26 -1.62 -4.41 -9.44
N GLU A 27 -1.44 -3.91 -10.66
CA GLU A 27 -2.19 -2.76 -11.17
C GLU A 27 -3.68 -3.12 -11.25
N GLY A 28 -4.54 -2.30 -10.64
CA GLY A 28 -5.98 -2.55 -10.55
C GLY A 28 -6.43 -3.39 -9.34
N THR A 29 -5.51 -3.90 -8.54
CA THR A 29 -5.83 -4.60 -7.29
C THR A 29 -6.09 -3.59 -6.17
N THR A 30 -7.17 -3.79 -5.42
CA THR A 30 -7.43 -3.01 -4.21
C THR A 30 -6.64 -3.60 -3.05
N VAL A 31 -5.79 -2.80 -2.42
CA VAL A 31 -4.97 -3.21 -1.28
C VAL A 31 -5.24 -2.33 -0.07
N LYS A 32 -5.12 -2.91 1.13
CA LYS A 32 -5.16 -2.13 2.37
C LYS A 32 -3.77 -1.60 2.68
N VAL A 33 -3.71 -0.32 3.02
CA VAL A 33 -2.46 0.38 3.36
C VAL A 33 -2.65 1.22 4.61
N ARG A 34 -1.57 1.37 5.36
CA ARG A 34 -1.50 2.25 6.52
C ARG A 34 -0.99 3.62 6.11
N ILE A 35 -1.63 4.67 6.61
CA ILE A 35 -1.15 6.04 6.43
C ILE A 35 -0.01 6.29 7.41
N LEU A 36 1.19 6.55 6.88
CA LEU A 36 2.36 6.96 7.66
C LEU A 36 2.40 8.47 7.87
N ARG A 37 2.07 9.23 6.81
CA ARG A 37 2.22 10.69 6.81
C ARG A 37 1.20 11.34 5.89
N ILE A 38 0.68 12.48 6.32
CA ILE A 38 -0.31 13.26 5.57
C ILE A 38 0.31 14.62 5.21
N GLU A 39 0.47 14.88 3.91
CA GLU A 39 0.90 16.19 3.38
C GLU A 39 -0.31 16.87 2.72
N ALA A 40 -1.16 17.51 3.52
CA ALA A 40 -2.36 18.19 3.02
C ALA A 40 -2.02 19.34 2.04
N ASP A 41 -0.92 20.04 2.26
CA ASP A 41 -0.43 21.13 1.41
C ASP A 41 -0.14 20.67 -0.03
N ARG A 42 0.38 19.45 -0.16
CA ARG A 42 0.79 18.86 -1.45
C ARG A 42 -0.19 17.82 -1.97
N LYS A 43 -1.28 17.56 -1.24
CA LYS A 43 -2.25 16.47 -1.51
C LYS A 43 -1.56 15.12 -1.70
N ARG A 44 -0.56 14.84 -0.86
CA ARG A 44 0.21 13.58 -0.89
C ARG A 44 0.10 12.83 0.42
N LEU A 45 0.05 11.52 0.30
CA LEU A 45 -0.02 10.61 1.44
C LEU A 45 1.17 9.64 1.37
N GLY A 46 1.93 9.58 2.45
CA GLY A 46 2.91 8.52 2.66
C GLY A 46 2.19 7.28 3.18
N LEU A 47 2.31 6.17 2.46
CA LEU A 47 1.57 4.94 2.70
C LEU A 47 2.52 3.76 2.95
N SER A 48 2.08 2.77 3.71
CA SER A 48 2.82 1.53 3.99
C SER A 48 1.92 0.32 3.84
N LEU A 49 2.34 -0.66 3.04
CA LEU A 49 1.62 -1.91 2.84
C LEU A 49 2.00 -2.91 3.95
N LYS A 50 3.31 -3.05 4.24
CA LYS A 50 3.82 -3.99 5.25
C LYS A 50 3.25 -3.75 6.65
N GLN A 51 3.10 -2.49 7.06
CA GLN A 51 2.57 -2.18 8.39
C GLN A 51 1.06 -2.43 8.46
N SER A 52 0.38 -2.35 7.31
CA SER A 52 -1.02 -2.72 7.21
C SER A 52 -1.18 -4.23 7.29
N GLU A 53 -0.32 -5.00 6.64
CA GLU A 53 -0.30 -6.46 6.75
C GLU A 53 0.03 -6.94 8.17
N GLU A 54 1.00 -6.29 8.84
CA GLU A 54 1.38 -6.64 10.21
C GLU A 54 0.29 -6.30 11.24
N GLU A 55 -0.46 -5.21 11.03
CA GLU A 55 -1.57 -4.84 11.92
C GLU A 55 -2.86 -5.65 11.63
N PHE A 56 -3.14 -5.97 10.37
CA PHE A 56 -4.41 -6.58 9.96
C PHE A 56 -4.33 -8.06 9.59
N GLY A 57 -3.14 -8.67 9.59
CA GLY A 57 -2.92 -10.12 9.45
C GLY A 57 -3.78 -10.80 8.38
N GLU A 58 -3.28 -10.83 7.15
CA GLU A 58 -3.75 -11.71 6.07
C GLU A 58 -5.27 -11.81 5.90
N GLN A 59 -5.98 -10.69 5.88
CA GLN A 59 -7.27 -10.67 5.20
C GLN A 59 -7.01 -10.75 3.69
N VAL A 60 -6.79 -11.98 3.22
CA VAL A 60 -6.96 -12.38 1.83
C VAL A 60 -8.37 -11.95 1.43
N PHE A 61 -8.46 -10.76 0.82
CA PHE A 61 -9.58 -10.42 -0.03
C PHE A 61 -9.39 -11.20 -1.32
N THR A 62 -9.63 -12.51 -1.26
CA THR A 62 -10.10 -13.21 -2.44
C THR A 62 -11.38 -12.46 -2.82
N ALA A 63 -11.32 -11.72 -3.92
CA ALA A 63 -12.52 -11.35 -4.64
C ALA A 63 -13.12 -12.67 -5.14
N ASP A 64 -13.83 -13.34 -4.24
CA ASP A 64 -14.70 -14.45 -4.55
C ASP A 64 -16.01 -13.80 -5.05
N GLU A 65 -16.16 -13.88 -6.38
CA GLU A 65 -17.34 -13.66 -7.23
C GLU A 65 -18.08 -12.31 -7.22
#